data_AF-A0A7S0QJM0-F1
#
_entry.id   AF-A0A7S0QJM0-F1
#
_cell.length_a   1.000
_cell.length_b   1.000
_cell.length_c   1.000
_cell.angle_alpha   90.00
_cell.angle_beta   90.00
_cell.angle_gamma   90.00
#
_symmetry.space_group_name_H-M   'P 1'
#
loop_
_entity.id
_entity.type
_entity.pdbx_description
1 polymer ?
#
loop_
_entity_poly.entity_id
_entity_poly.type
_entity_poly.pdbx_seq_one_letter_code
_entity_poly.pdbx_strand_id
1 'polypeptide(L)'
;AAGRISGLAAAAAPCRTLMGAAETYFSLAHGRRSDWITVWSLNEGNPDREAVLVPRYHAHPYQISPGETADGVMKRFGMSESALQNLNPTVPDLSSLAPRQVICVVPNWLRTISAAGLPTCAAAA
;
A
#
# COMPACT_ATOMS: atom_id res chain seq x y z
N ALA A 1 -3.35 -27.91 26.54
CA ALA A 1 -1.93 -28.02 26.14
C ALA A 1 -1.63 -26.93 25.13
N ALA A 2 -0.77 -25.96 25.45
CA ALA A 2 -0.38 -24.92 24.50
C ALA A 2 0.64 -25.52 23.52
N GLY A 3 0.25 -25.66 22.25
CA GLY A 3 1.13 -26.16 21.19
C GLY A 3 2.30 -25.21 20.96
N ARG A 4 3.50 -25.76 20.79
CA ARG A 4 4.72 -24.98 20.49
C ARG A 4 4.78 -24.77 18.97
N ILE A 5 4.57 -23.54 18.50
CA ILE A 5 4.74 -23.21 17.08
C ILE A 5 6.24 -23.03 16.81
N SER A 6 6.77 -23.78 15.84
CA SER A 6 8.18 -23.72 15.42
C SER A 6 8.24 -23.35 13.94
N GLY A 7 9.14 -22.43 13.57
CA GLY A 7 9.29 -21.97 12.18
C GLY A 7 10.46 -21.02 12.01
N LEU A 8 10.81 -20.72 10.76
CA LEU A 8 11.82 -19.72 10.41
C LEU A 8 11.16 -18.34 10.35
N ALA A 9 11.65 -17.40 11.16
CA ALA A 9 11.25 -16.01 11.04
C ALA A 9 11.85 -15.42 9.75
N ALA A 10 11.00 -14.93 8.86
CA ALA A 10 11.40 -14.21 7.66
C ALA A 10 10.89 -12.76 7.74
N ALA A 11 11.60 -11.83 7.11
CA ALA A 11 11.13 -10.45 7.00
C ALA A 11 9.79 -10.42 6.24
N ALA A 12 8.82 -9.70 6.78
CA ALA A 12 7.57 -9.47 6.08
C ALA A 12 7.85 -8.72 4.78
N ALA A 13 7.29 -9.20 3.67
CA ALA A 13 7.32 -8.44 2.43
C ALA A 13 6.54 -7.11 2.64
N PRO A 14 7.06 -5.98 2.11
CA PRO A 14 6.50 -4.67 2.38
C PRO A 14 5.06 -4.56 1.88
N CYS A 15 4.26 -3.74 2.57
CA CYS A 15 2.89 -3.41 2.18
C CYS A 15 1.95 -4.62 2.13
N ARG A 16 2.30 -5.70 2.83
CA ARG A 16 1.45 -6.87 3.05
C ARG A 16 1.00 -6.96 4.49
N THR A 17 -0.20 -7.47 4.68
CA THR A 17 -0.71 -7.85 6.00
C THR A 17 -1.30 -9.25 5.95
N LEU A 18 -1.19 -9.99 7.06
CA LEU A 18 -1.86 -11.28 7.21
C LEU A 18 -3.36 -11.02 7.43
N MET A 19 -4.21 -11.51 6.52
CA MET A 19 -5.66 -11.37 6.71
C MET A 19 -6.19 -12.39 7.72
N GLY A 20 -6.93 -11.90 8.71
CA GLY A 20 -7.67 -12.72 9.66
C GLY A 20 -8.90 -13.40 9.04
N ALA A 21 -9.55 -14.29 9.79
CA ALA A 21 -10.70 -15.07 9.29
C ALA A 21 -11.96 -14.24 8.99
N ALA A 22 -12.04 -13.01 9.51
CA ALA A 22 -13.17 -12.09 9.31
C ALA A 22 -12.81 -10.89 8.43
N GLU A 23 -11.56 -10.77 7.99
CA GLU A 23 -11.15 -9.69 7.09
C GLU A 23 -11.48 -10.05 5.65
N THR A 24 -11.93 -9.03 4.90
CA THR A 24 -12.16 -9.05 3.45
C THR A 24 -11.34 -7.97 2.78
N TYR A 25 -11.18 -8.02 1.45
CA TYR A 25 -10.59 -6.92 0.68
C TYR A 25 -11.31 -5.58 0.91
N PHE A 26 -12.62 -5.59 1.18
CA PHE A 26 -13.36 -4.39 1.51
C PHE A 26 -12.91 -3.79 2.86
N SER A 27 -12.87 -4.61 3.91
CA SER A 27 -12.42 -4.17 5.23
C SER A 27 -10.96 -3.70 5.21
N LEU A 28 -10.11 -4.40 4.45
CA LEU A 28 -8.71 -4.06 4.28
C LEU A 28 -8.54 -2.71 3.57
N ALA A 29 -9.24 -2.50 2.45
CA ALA A 29 -9.20 -1.26 1.70
C ALA A 29 -9.69 -0.06 2.52
N HIS A 30 -10.82 -0.23 3.22
CA HIS A 30 -11.42 0.82 4.05
C HIS A 30 -10.43 1.33 5.11
N GLY A 31 -9.73 0.42 5.79
CA GLY A 31 -8.72 0.75 6.79
C GLY A 31 -7.48 1.47 6.23
N ARG A 32 -7.33 1.58 4.91
CA ARG A 32 -6.21 2.25 4.22
C ARG A 32 -6.66 3.47 3.42
N ARG A 33 -7.92 3.90 3.58
CA ARG A 33 -8.55 4.95 2.75
C ARG A 33 -8.40 4.65 1.25
N SER A 34 -8.48 3.37 0.90
CA SER A 34 -8.45 2.86 -0.46
C SER A 34 -9.82 2.26 -0.80
N ASP A 35 -9.95 1.75 -2.01
CA ASP A 35 -11.11 1.02 -2.49
C ASP A 35 -10.76 -0.47 -2.69
N TRP A 36 -11.77 -1.32 -2.61
CA TRP A 36 -11.58 -2.77 -2.67
C TRP A 36 -11.10 -3.24 -4.06
N ILE A 37 -11.36 -2.48 -5.14
CA ILE A 37 -10.92 -2.85 -6.49
C ILE A 37 -9.41 -2.65 -6.63
N THR A 38 -8.86 -1.60 -6.02
CA THR A 38 -7.42 -1.33 -5.93
C THR A 38 -6.72 -2.44 -5.16
N VAL A 39 -7.25 -2.82 -4.00
CA VAL A 39 -6.69 -3.92 -3.19
C VAL A 39 -6.80 -5.26 -3.93
N TRP A 40 -7.92 -5.55 -4.58
CA TRP A 40 -8.02 -6.76 -5.38
C TRP A 40 -7.02 -6.76 -6.54
N SER A 41 -6.87 -5.67 -7.28
CA SER A 41 -5.94 -5.55 -8.41
C SER A 41 -4.46 -5.72 -8.01
N LEU A 42 -4.14 -5.55 -6.72
CA LEU A 42 -2.81 -5.80 -6.15
C LEU A 42 -2.54 -7.28 -5.82
N ASN A 43 -3.58 -8.10 -5.82
CA ASN A 43 -3.54 -9.47 -5.34
C ASN A 43 -4.10 -10.43 -6.40
N GLU A 44 -3.72 -11.69 -6.32
CA GLU A 44 -4.18 -12.70 -7.26
C GLU A 44 -5.38 -13.49 -6.73
N GLY A 45 -6.18 -14.02 -7.65
CA GLY A 45 -7.29 -14.92 -7.36
C GLY A 45 -8.67 -14.29 -7.50
N ASN A 46 -9.70 -15.11 -7.28
CA ASN A 46 -11.09 -14.68 -7.29
C ASN A 46 -11.40 -13.95 -5.96
N PRO A 47 -11.85 -12.68 -6.00
CA PRO A 47 -12.14 -11.90 -4.80
C PRO A 47 -13.35 -12.43 -4.01
N ASP A 48 -14.23 -13.21 -4.63
CA ASP A 48 -15.35 -13.87 -3.95
C ASP A 48 -14.92 -15.13 -3.17
N ARG A 49 -13.66 -15.55 -3.32
CA ARG A 49 -13.08 -16.73 -2.68
C ARG A 49 -11.76 -16.37 -2.00
N GLU A 50 -11.84 -15.55 -0.96
CA GLU A 50 -10.66 -15.12 -0.21
C GLU A 50 -10.14 -16.24 0.71
N ALA A 51 -8.89 -16.66 0.50
CA ALA A 51 -8.22 -17.56 1.44
C ALA A 51 -7.81 -16.78 2.70
N VAL A 52 -8.29 -17.25 3.86
CA VAL A 52 -7.92 -16.74 5.19
C VAL A 52 -6.47 -17.08 5.53
N LEU A 53 -5.86 -16.29 6.42
CA LEU A 53 -4.48 -16.50 6.90
C LEU A 53 -3.43 -16.50 5.78
N VAL A 54 -3.70 -15.80 4.69
CA VAL A 54 -2.75 -15.56 3.61
C VAL A 54 -2.37 -14.08 3.60
N PRO A 55 -1.06 -13.73 3.58
CA PRO A 55 -0.67 -12.33 3.52
C PRO A 55 -1.03 -11.69 2.17
N ARG A 56 -1.79 -10.59 2.21
CA ARG A 56 -2.24 -9.81 1.05
C ARG A 56 -1.62 -8.43 1.02
N TYR A 57 -1.39 -7.91 -0.17
CA TYR A 57 -1.03 -6.51 -0.37
C TYR A 57 -2.21 -5.62 0.00
N HIS A 58 -1.95 -4.60 0.82
CA HIS A 58 -2.92 -3.56 1.16
C HIS A 58 -2.55 -2.19 0.56
N ALA A 59 -1.37 -2.11 -0.05
CA ALA A 59 -0.81 -0.93 -0.70
C ALA A 59 0.28 -1.36 -1.69
N HIS A 60 0.67 -0.49 -2.60
CA HIS A 60 1.78 -0.70 -3.53
C HIS A 60 3.12 -0.47 -2.80
N PRO A 61 4.07 -1.42 -2.87
CA PRO A 61 5.45 -1.14 -2.48
C PRO A 61 6.09 -0.23 -3.52
N TYR A 62 6.52 0.96 -3.08
CA TYR A 62 7.17 1.96 -3.91
C TYR A 62 8.60 2.22 -3.40
N GLN A 63 9.57 2.13 -4.30
CA GLN A 63 10.97 2.42 -3.99
C GLN A 63 11.27 3.90 -4.29
N ILE A 64 11.76 4.62 -3.28
CA ILE A 64 12.16 6.02 -3.38
C ILE A 64 13.35 6.16 -4.36
N SER A 65 13.19 7.02 -5.36
CA SER A 65 14.25 7.34 -6.30
C SER A 65 15.30 8.28 -5.67
N PRO A 66 16.58 8.24 -6.09
CA PRO A 66 17.57 9.20 -5.60
C PRO A 66 17.13 10.65 -5.83
N GLY A 67 17.12 11.46 -4.76
CA GLY A 67 16.69 12.86 -4.80
C GLY A 67 15.17 13.10 -4.77
N GLU A 68 14.36 12.05 -4.72
CA GLU A 68 12.91 12.17 -4.55
C GLU A 68 12.54 12.51 -3.10
N THR A 69 11.61 13.45 -2.92
CA THR A 69 11.11 13.87 -1.61
C THR A 69 9.73 13.29 -1.32
N ALA A 70 9.32 13.26 -0.05
CA ALA A 70 7.95 12.90 0.32
C ALA A 70 6.91 13.75 -0.42
N ASP A 71 7.14 15.06 -0.56
CA ASP A 71 6.25 15.95 -1.32
C ASP A 71 6.15 15.56 -2.80
N GLY A 72 7.27 15.14 -3.40
CA GLY A 72 7.30 14.62 -4.76
C GLY A 72 6.45 13.35 -4.91
N VAL A 73 6.61 12.40 -3.98
CA VAL A 73 5.81 11.16 -3.91
C VAL A 73 4.32 11.48 -3.75
N MET A 74 3.97 12.35 -2.79
CA MET A 74 2.59 12.75 -2.53
C MET A 74 1.96 13.42 -3.73
N LYS A 75 2.67 14.34 -4.39
CA LYS A 75 2.21 15.01 -5.61
C LYS A 75 2.00 13.99 -6.74
N ARG A 76 2.95 13.07 -6.92
CA ARG A 76 2.89 12.05 -7.98
C ARG A 76 1.69 11.12 -7.82
N PHE A 77 1.45 10.63 -6.61
CA PHE A 77 0.37 9.68 -6.32
C PHE A 77 -0.94 10.34 -5.87
N GLY A 78 -0.99 11.67 -5.85
CA GLY A 78 -2.16 12.44 -5.40
C GLY A 78 -2.55 12.19 -3.94
N MET A 79 -1.59 11.80 -3.10
CA MET A 79 -1.79 11.45 -1.69
C MET A 79 -1.68 12.69 -0.78
N SER A 80 -2.36 12.66 0.36
CA SER A 80 -2.11 13.62 1.45
C SER A 80 -1.02 13.08 2.39
N GLU A 81 -0.40 13.99 3.13
CA GLU A 81 0.62 13.64 4.14
C GLU A 81 0.07 12.65 5.16
N SER A 82 -1.12 12.90 5.70
CA SER A 82 -1.79 11.98 6.63
C SER A 82 -2.03 10.59 6.03
N ALA A 83 -2.34 10.50 4.73
CA ALA A 83 -2.55 9.21 4.07
C ALA A 83 -1.23 8.45 3.91
N LEU A 84 -0.16 9.15 3.54
CA LEU A 84 1.17 8.56 3.41
C LEU A 84 1.73 8.12 4.77
N GLN A 85 1.58 8.95 5.81
CA GLN A 85 2.00 8.65 7.17
C GLN A 85 1.27 7.43 7.76
N ASN A 86 -0.05 7.36 7.57
CA ASN A 86 -0.86 6.23 8.07
C ASN A 86 -0.48 4.89 7.44
N LEU A 87 0.00 4.90 6.19
CA LEU A 87 0.49 3.69 5.50
C LEU A 87 1.92 3.32 5.90
N ASN A 88 2.69 4.26 6.45
CA ASN A 88 4.10 4.09 6.79
C ASN A 88 4.37 4.44 8.26
N PRO A 89 3.72 3.78 9.23
CA PRO A 89 3.83 4.13 10.65
C PRO A 89 5.26 3.97 11.22
N THR A 90 6.14 3.21 10.55
CA THR A 90 7.55 3.06 10.94
C THR A 90 8.43 4.22 10.48
N VAL A 91 7.90 5.15 9.68
CA VAL A 91 8.59 6.35 9.19
C VAL A 91 7.96 7.56 9.89
N PRO A 92 8.37 7.91 11.11
CA PRO A 92 7.72 8.98 11.89
C PRO A 92 7.92 10.38 11.29
N ASP A 93 9.00 10.58 10.53
CA ASP A 93 9.30 11.81 9.82
C ASP A 93 9.45 11.52 8.33
N LEU A 94 8.51 11.99 7.51
CA LEU A 94 8.53 11.77 6.06
C LEU A 94 9.66 12.55 5.37
N SER A 95 10.24 13.56 6.00
CA SER A 95 11.41 14.25 5.44
C SER A 95 12.68 13.40 5.51
N SER A 96 12.69 12.33 6.33
CA SER A 96 13.83 11.43 6.50
C SER A 96 13.86 10.25 5.53
N LEU A 97 13.05 10.28 4.45
CA LEU A 97 13.03 9.20 3.45
C LEU A 97 14.38 9.06 2.75
N ALA A 98 14.93 7.84 2.76
CA ALA A 98 16.22 7.55 2.14
C ALA A 98 16.07 7.04 0.70
N PRO A 99 17.02 7.34 -0.21
CA PRO A 99 17.09 6.70 -1.51
C PRO A 99 17.05 5.18 -1.39
N ARG A 100 16.31 4.51 -2.29
CA ARG A 100 16.06 3.06 -2.32
C ARG A 100 15.22 2.49 -1.16
N GLN A 101 14.81 3.30 -0.19
CA GLN A 101 13.84 2.88 0.82
C GLN A 101 12.52 2.49 0.14
N VAL A 102 11.90 1.41 0.61
CA VAL A 102 10.58 1.00 0.15
C VAL A 102 9.53 1.51 1.14
N ILE A 103 8.52 2.20 0.62
CA ILE A 103 7.36 2.69 1.35
C ILE A 103 6.07 2.16 0.72
N CYS A 104 4.98 2.24 1.46
CA CYS A 104 3.66 1.85 1.02
C CYS A 104 2.87 3.05 0.52
N VAL A 105 2.36 2.95 -0.71
CA VAL A 105 1.54 3.98 -1.34
C VAL A 105 0.21 3.40 -1.82
N VAL A 106 -0.85 4.19 -1.71
CA VAL A 106 -2.13 3.92 -2.35
C VAL A 106 -2.40 5.12 -3.27
N PRO A 107 -2.25 4.97 -4.59
CA PRO A 107 -2.46 6.07 -5.52
C PRO A 107 -3.92 6.52 -5.50
N ASN A 108 -4.12 7.83 -5.46
CA ASN A 108 -5.41 8.41 -5.79
C ASN A 108 -5.49 8.48 -7.32
N TRP A 109 -6.14 7.50 -7.95
CA TRP A 109 -6.16 7.37 -9.41
C TRP A 109 -6.65 8.63 -10.15
N LEU A 110 -7.56 9.39 -9.56
CA LEU A 110 -8.08 10.65 -10.13
C LEU A 110 -7.08 11.82 -10.06
N ARG A 111 -6.09 11.75 -9.17
CA ARG A 111 -5.09 12.80 -8.95
C ARG A 111 -3.65 12.35 -9.25
N THR A 112 -3.46 11.09 -9.57
CA THR A 112 -2.15 10.52 -9.88
C THR A 112 -1.68 11.05 -11.22
N ILE A 113 -0.42 11.45 -11.28
CA ILE A 113 0.22 11.95 -12.49
C ILE A 113 1.37 11.04 -12.93
N SER A 114 1.57 10.95 -14.24
CA SER A 114 2.69 10.26 -14.84
C SER A 114 4.00 11.02 -14.59
N ALA A 115 5.14 10.41 -14.95
CA ALA A 115 6.44 11.07 -14.90
C ALA A 115 6.48 12.36 -15.76
N ALA A 116 5.65 12.45 -16.80
CA ALA A 116 5.50 13.65 -17.63
C ALA A 116 4.55 14.71 -17.03
N GLY A 117 3.98 14.47 -15.85
CA GLY A 117 3.02 15.37 -15.19
C GLY A 117 1.58 15.28 -15.72
N LEU A 118 1.28 14.32 -16.61
CA LEU A 118 -0.06 14.13 -17.15
C LEU A 118 -0.93 13.29 -16.20
N PRO A 119 -2.23 13.61 -16.02
CA PRO A 119 -3.14 12.76 -15.25
C PRO A 119 -3.15 11.32 -15.77
N THR A 120 -3.11 10.36 -14.83
CA THR A 120 -3.12 8.93 -15.16
C THR A 120 -4.52 8.48 -15.60
N CYS A 121 -5.53 8.95 -14.89
CA CYS A 121 -6.92 8.84 -15.31
C CYS A 121 -7.38 10.23 -15.75
N ALA A 122 -7.64 10.43 -17.03
CA ALA A 122 -8.32 11.62 -17.49
C ALA A 122 -9.78 11.56 -17.03
N ALA A 123 -10.27 12.60 -16.36
CA ALA A 123 -11.72 12.75 -16.19
C ALA A 123 -12.34 12.85 -17.59
N ALA A 124 -13.36 12.03 -17.87
CA ALA A 124 -14.14 12.21 -19.08
C ALA A 124 -14.77 13.62 -19.05
N ALA A 125 -14.55 14.38 -20.12
CA ALA A 125 -15.15 15.70 -20.31
C ALA A 125 -16.65 15.60 -20.56
#